data_AF-A0A7X4J526-F1
#
_entry.id   AF-A0A7X4J526-F1
#
_cell.length_a   1.000
_cell.length_b   1.000
_cell.length_c   1.000
_cell.angle_alpha   90.00
_cell.angle_beta   90.00
_cell.angle_gamma   90.00
#
_symmetry.space_group_name_H-M   'P 1'
#
loop_
_entity.id
_entity.type
_entity.pdbx_description
1 polymer ?
#
loop_
_entity_poly.entity_id
_entity_poly.type
_entity_poly.pdbx_seq_one_letter_code
_entity_poly.pdbx_strand_id
1 'polypeptide(L)'
;MNGQETCQACGHESAADARFCNSCGKRLVQESQTEARSKEILNIRILYAMAGLLVLAVLFPPWESPPGSPPAYLGMHFILSPPEPEAVVSRILQTVELVTVAIGGMYLAWVFRDKA
;
A
#
# COMPACT_ATOMS: atom_id res chain seq x y z
N MET A 1 31.80 18.84 16.17
CA MET A 1 30.94 17.87 16.87
C MET A 1 31.48 16.50 16.54
N ASN A 2 32.26 15.88 17.43
CA ASN A 2 32.89 14.59 17.14
C ASN A 2 31.83 13.49 17.38
N GLY A 3 31.18 13.04 16.32
CA GLY A 3 30.31 11.87 16.35
C GLY A 3 31.16 10.61 16.44
N GLN A 4 31.38 10.13 17.66
CA GLN A 4 32.00 8.83 17.93
C GLN A 4 31.01 8.03 18.77
N GLU A 5 30.78 6.78 18.38
CA GLU A 5 29.88 5.87 19.08
C GLU A 5 30.64 4.63 19.57
N THR A 6 30.35 4.26 20.80
CA THR A 6 31.07 3.19 21.51
C THR A 6 30.44 1.85 21.16
N CYS A 7 31.24 0.90 20.70
CA CYS A 7 30.77 -0.44 20.40
C CYS A 7 30.29 -1.15 21.67
N GLN A 8 29.01 -1.54 21.73
CA GLN A 8 28.46 -2.24 22.90
C GLN A 8 29.03 -3.65 23.14
N ALA A 9 29.77 -4.21 22.18
CA ALA A 9 30.32 -5.56 22.31
C ALA A 9 31.76 -5.63 22.79
N CYS A 10 32.57 -4.61 22.53
CA CYS A 10 33.98 -4.58 22.94
C CYS A 10 34.41 -3.27 23.61
N GLY A 11 33.54 -2.26 23.67
CA GLY A 11 33.83 -0.96 24.29
C GLY A 11 34.71 -0.02 23.45
N HIS A 12 35.07 -0.38 22.22
CA HIS A 12 35.93 0.45 21.37
C HIS A 12 35.17 1.61 20.75
N GLU A 13 35.79 2.79 20.69
CA GLU A 13 35.22 3.97 20.03
C GLU A 13 35.31 3.82 18.51
N SER A 14 34.18 3.96 17.83
CA SER A 14 34.09 3.90 16.36
C SER A 14 33.46 5.18 15.82
N ALA A 15 33.71 5.50 14.55
CA ALA A 15 33.08 6.65 13.91
C ALA A 15 31.55 6.50 13.89
N ALA A 16 30.81 7.62 13.98
CA ALA A 16 29.35 7.59 14.06
C ALA A 16 28.63 6.98 12.84
N ASP A 17 29.33 6.82 11.73
CA ASP A 17 28.83 6.22 10.49
C ASP A 17 29.43 4.83 10.22
N ALA A 18 30.24 4.30 11.15
CA ALA A 18 30.93 3.03 10.98
C ALA A 18 29.92 1.87 10.99
N ARG A 19 29.75 1.19 9.85
CA ARG A 19 28.88 0.00 9.74
C ARG A 19 29.33 -1.17 10.63
N PHE A 20 30.64 -1.30 10.85
CA PHE A 20 31.26 -2.35 11.65
C PHE A 20 32.32 -1.75 12.56
N CYS A 21 32.48 -2.34 13.75
CA CYS A 21 33.57 -2.01 14.64
C CYS A 21 34.91 -2.45 14.01
N ASN A 22 35.84 -1.51 13.87
CA ASN A 22 37.21 -1.73 13.40
C ASN A 22 38.04 -2.63 14.35
N SER A 23 37.63 -2.81 15.60
CA SER A 23 38.35 -3.60 16.60
C SER A 23 37.83 -5.04 16.72
N CYS A 24 36.51 -5.24 16.85
CA CYS A 24 35.92 -6.57 17.07
C CYS A 24 35.13 -7.13 15.88
N GLY A 25 34.94 -6.34 14.82
CA GLY A 25 34.22 -6.76 13.61
C GLY A 25 32.69 -6.85 13.73
N LYS A 26 32.10 -6.60 14.91
CA LYS A 26 30.64 -6.58 15.07
C LYS A 26 30.00 -5.39 14.39
N ARG A 27 28.81 -5.61 13.81
CA ARG A 27 28.00 -4.58 13.14
C ARG A 27 27.45 -3.59 14.18
N LEU A 28 27.59 -2.30 13.91
CA LEU A 28 27.06 -1.22 14.77
C LEU A 28 25.69 -0.74 14.27
N VAL A 29 25.46 -0.77 12.94
CA VAL A 29 24.25 -0.27 12.28
C VAL A 29 23.20 -1.37 12.12
N GLN A 30 22.58 -1.79 13.22
CA GLN A 30 21.57 -2.87 13.21
C GLN A 30 20.13 -2.32 13.33
N GLU A 31 19.93 -1.19 14.01
CA GLU A 31 18.60 -0.58 14.19
C GLU A 31 18.06 0.05 12.89
N SER A 32 18.85 0.88 12.20
CA SER A 32 18.37 1.58 10.99
C SER A 32 18.03 0.64 9.82
N GLN A 33 18.69 -0.52 9.73
CA GLN A 33 18.38 -1.52 8.71
C GLN A 33 17.10 -2.30 9.03
N THR A 34 16.81 -2.50 10.31
CA THR A 34 15.61 -3.22 10.76
C THR A 34 14.36 -2.36 10.53
N GLU A 35 14.44 -1.06 10.82
CA GLU A 35 13.37 -0.09 10.55
C GLU A 35 13.10 0.06 9.04
N ALA A 36 14.15 0.24 8.22
CA ALA A 36 14.00 0.37 6.77
C ALA A 36 13.32 -0.85 6.14
N ARG A 37 13.72 -2.06 6.55
CA ARG A 37 13.12 -3.32 6.08
C ARG A 37 11.66 -3.46 6.54
N SER A 38 11.34 -3.05 7.77
CA SER A 38 9.97 -3.05 8.28
C SER A 38 9.07 -2.12 7.45
N LYS A 39 9.53 -0.88 7.19
CA LYS A 39 8.81 0.09 6.36
C LYS A 39 8.63 -0.39 4.92
N GLU A 40 9.65 -1.04 4.35
CA GLU A 40 9.56 -1.64 3.01
C GLU A 40 8.49 -2.75 2.96
N ILE A 41 8.47 -3.66 3.95
CA ILE A 41 7.47 -4.73 4.06
C ILE A 41 6.04 -4.16 4.25
N LEU A 42 5.87 -3.08 5.02
CA LEU A 42 4.56 -2.45 5.18
C LEU A 42 4.09 -1.80 3.88
N ASN A 43 4.98 -1.06 3.20
CA ASN A 43 4.64 -0.36 1.95
C ASN A 43 4.22 -1.34 0.84
N ILE A 44 4.93 -2.46 0.67
CA ILE A 44 4.57 -3.47 -0.34
C ILE A 44 3.21 -4.14 -0.01
N ARG A 45 2.92 -4.39 1.28
CA ARG A 45 1.62 -4.94 1.69
C ARG A 45 0.47 -3.99 1.38
N ILE A 46 0.64 -2.71 1.66
CA ILE A 46 -0.38 -1.69 1.35
C ILE A 46 -0.57 -1.57 -0.16
N LEU A 47 0.53 -1.55 -0.93
CA LEU A 47 0.47 -1.51 -2.39
C LEU A 47 -0.30 -2.71 -2.97
N TYR A 48 -0.02 -3.92 -2.50
CA TYR A 48 -0.75 -5.11 -2.96
C TYR A 48 -2.21 -5.12 -2.51
N ALA A 49 -2.52 -4.63 -1.31
CA ALA A 49 -3.91 -4.48 -0.88
C ALA A 49 -4.67 -3.49 -1.78
N MET A 50 -4.07 -2.34 -2.10
CA MET A 50 -4.65 -1.37 -3.03
C MET A 50 -4.86 -1.95 -4.42
N ALA A 51 -3.85 -2.63 -4.97
CA ALA A 51 -3.96 -3.29 -6.27
C ALA A 51 -5.06 -4.36 -6.29
N GLY A 52 -5.17 -5.16 -5.22
CA GLY A 52 -6.22 -6.16 -5.06
C GLY A 52 -7.62 -5.54 -5.03
N LEU A 53 -7.81 -4.44 -4.31
CA LEU A 53 -9.10 -3.72 -4.27
C LEU A 53 -9.46 -3.11 -5.63
N LEU A 54 -8.50 -2.53 -6.35
CA LEU A 54 -8.74 -2.00 -7.69
C LEU A 54 -9.11 -3.11 -8.68
N VAL A 55 -8.43 -4.26 -8.61
CA VAL A 55 -8.78 -5.43 -9.43
C VAL A 55 -10.19 -5.91 -9.08
N LEU A 56 -10.54 -5.98 -7.79
CA LEU A 56 -11.88 -6.38 -7.35
C LEU A 56 -12.96 -5.43 -7.88
N ALA A 57 -12.74 -4.12 -7.81
CA ALA A 57 -13.65 -3.09 -8.33
C ALA A 57 -13.86 -3.19 -9.85
N VAL A 58 -12.84 -3.63 -10.61
CA VAL A 58 -12.97 -3.88 -12.06
C VAL A 58 -13.69 -5.20 -12.34
N LEU A 59 -13.49 -6.23 -11.50
CA LEU A 59 -14.13 -7.54 -11.67
C LEU A 59 -15.62 -7.52 -11.30
N PHE A 60 -16.02 -6.66 -10.37
CA PHE A 60 -17.40 -6.49 -9.92
C PHE A 60 -17.86 -5.06 -10.19
N PRO A 61 -18.02 -4.65 -11.46
CA PRO A 61 -18.43 -3.30 -11.79
C PRO A 61 -19.86 -2.98 -11.34
N PRO A 62 -20.21 -1.69 -11.18
CA PRO A 62 -21.57 -1.24 -10.95
C PRO A 62 -22.39 -1.33 -12.24
N TRP A 63 -23.46 -2.10 -12.20
CA TRP A 63 -24.40 -2.25 -13.31
C TRP A 63 -25.53 -1.22 -13.23
N GLU A 64 -25.91 -0.69 -14.40
CA GLU A 64 -27.06 0.19 -14.58
C GLU A 64 -28.05 -0.42 -15.58
N SER A 65 -29.30 -0.01 -15.45
CA SER A 65 -30.39 -0.48 -16.29
C SER A 65 -30.19 -0.13 -17.78
N PRO A 66 -30.75 -0.93 -18.70
CA PRO A 66 -30.54 -0.75 -20.13
C PRO A 66 -31.01 0.63 -20.65
N PRO A 67 -30.39 1.16 -21.72
CA PRO A 67 -30.86 2.37 -22.38
C PRO A 67 -32.32 2.22 -22.83
N GLY A 68 -33.20 3.13 -22.39
CA GLY A 68 -34.63 3.10 -22.69
C GLY A 68 -35.52 2.60 -21.55
N SER A 69 -34.92 2.07 -20.48
CA SER A 69 -35.60 1.85 -19.19
C SER A 69 -35.32 3.01 -18.23
N PRO A 70 -36.13 3.23 -17.18
CA PRO A 70 -35.81 4.23 -16.16
C PRO A 70 -34.44 3.91 -15.52
N PRO A 71 -33.59 4.92 -15.28
CA PRO A 71 -32.25 4.71 -14.74
C PRO A 71 -32.33 4.12 -13.34
N ALA A 72 -31.83 2.90 -13.18
CA ALA A 72 -31.80 2.18 -11.93
C ALA A 72 -30.42 1.53 -11.74
N TYR A 73 -29.92 1.58 -10.51
CA TYR A 73 -28.71 0.88 -10.13
C TYR A 73 -29.02 -0.58 -9.83
N LEU A 74 -28.37 -1.49 -10.54
CA LEU A 74 -28.61 -2.93 -10.45
C LEU A 74 -27.62 -3.65 -9.52
N GLY A 75 -26.74 -2.92 -8.83
CA GLY A 75 -25.77 -3.50 -7.90
C GLY A 75 -24.41 -3.81 -8.52
N MET A 76 -23.59 -4.51 -7.74
CA MET A 76 -22.25 -4.97 -8.12
C MET A 76 -22.32 -6.46 -8.47
N HIS A 77 -22.10 -6.78 -9.74
CA HIS A 77 -22.12 -8.17 -10.22
C HIS A 77 -20.84 -8.45 -11.00
N PHE A 78 -20.46 -9.73 -11.05
CA PHE A 78 -19.28 -10.15 -11.79
C PHE A 78 -19.39 -9.77 -13.27
N ILE A 79 -18.30 -9.28 -13.86
CA ILE A 79 -18.32 -8.72 -15.23
C ILE A 79 -18.79 -9.70 -16.32
N LEU A 80 -18.64 -11.01 -16.10
CA LEU A 80 -19.09 -12.07 -17.02
C LEU A 80 -20.48 -12.64 -16.65
N SER A 81 -21.14 -12.11 -15.63
CA SER A 81 -22.43 -12.59 -15.15
C SER A 81 -23.33 -11.38 -14.82
N PRO A 82 -23.77 -10.65 -15.86
CA PRO A 82 -24.63 -9.48 -15.68
C PRO A 82 -25.95 -9.85 -15.01
N PRO A 83 -26.55 -8.93 -14.22
CA PRO A 83 -27.83 -9.17 -13.56
C PRO A 83 -29.01 -9.22 -14.53
N GLU A 84 -28.93 -8.48 -15.65
CA GLU A 84 -29.95 -8.46 -16.70
C GLU A 84 -29.28 -8.56 -18.09
N PRO A 85 -29.98 -9.07 -19.13
CA PRO A 85 -29.36 -9.38 -20.44
C PRO A 85 -28.79 -8.17 -21.17
N GLU A 86 -29.37 -6.99 -20.95
CA GLU A 86 -29.04 -5.73 -21.63
C GLU A 86 -28.49 -4.69 -20.66
N ALA A 87 -28.15 -5.09 -19.43
CA ALA A 87 -27.56 -4.18 -18.45
C ALA A 87 -26.21 -3.68 -18.96
N VAL A 88 -25.86 -2.45 -18.59
CA VAL A 88 -24.58 -1.83 -18.98
C VAL A 88 -23.78 -1.45 -17.74
N VAL A 89 -22.46 -1.35 -17.88
CA VAL A 89 -21.60 -0.90 -16.77
C VAL A 89 -21.65 0.62 -16.69
N SER A 90 -22.01 1.14 -15.51
CA SER A 90 -22.10 2.57 -15.28
C SER A 90 -20.71 3.20 -15.23
N ARG A 91 -20.37 3.99 -16.24
CA ARG A 91 -19.05 4.65 -16.31
C ARG A 91 -18.83 5.64 -15.16
N ILE A 92 -19.88 6.34 -14.77
CA ILE A 92 -19.81 7.34 -13.70
C ILE A 92 -19.56 6.63 -12.37
N LEU A 93 -20.38 5.64 -12.02
CA LEU A 93 -20.23 4.92 -10.75
C LEU A 93 -18.90 4.16 -10.68
N GLN A 94 -18.47 3.52 -11.78
CA GLN A 94 -17.17 2.86 -11.85
C GLN A 94 -16.02 3.85 -11.62
N THR A 95 -16.10 5.05 -12.22
CA THR A 95 -15.06 6.07 -12.04
C THR A 95 -15.01 6.54 -10.59
N VAL A 96 -16.18 6.80 -9.98
CA VAL A 96 -16.27 7.20 -8.58
C VAL A 96 -15.65 6.12 -7.69
N GLU A 97 -16.00 4.85 -7.88
CA GLU A 97 -15.44 3.75 -7.10
C GLU A 97 -13.91 3.65 -7.23
N LEU A 98 -13.39 3.61 -8.46
CA LEU A 98 -11.95 3.50 -8.71
C LEU A 98 -11.17 4.68 -8.12
N VAL A 99 -11.68 5.90 -8.28
CA VAL A 99 -11.05 7.10 -7.73
C VAL A 99 -11.11 7.09 -6.20
N THR A 100 -12.23 6.71 -5.60
CA THR A 100 -12.34 6.59 -4.13
C THR A 100 -11.40 5.54 -3.57
N VAL A 101 -11.29 4.37 -4.20
CA VAL A 101 -10.33 3.33 -3.78
C VAL A 101 -8.89 3.82 -3.90
N ALA A 102 -8.54 4.48 -5.00
CA ALA A 102 -7.19 5.00 -5.21
C ALA A 102 -6.83 6.09 -4.18
N ILE A 103 -7.70 7.09 -4.00
CA ILE A 103 -7.50 8.19 -3.04
C ILE A 103 -7.45 7.63 -1.62
N GLY A 104 -8.41 6.78 -1.25
CA GLY A 104 -8.46 6.16 0.07
C GLY A 104 -7.21 5.34 0.38
N GLY A 105 -6.75 4.54 -0.59
CA GLY A 105 -5.50 3.78 -0.48
C GLY A 105 -4.28 4.68 -0.30
N MET A 106 -4.19 5.79 -1.04
CA MET A 106 -3.10 6.76 -0.90
C MET A 106 -3.08 7.42 0.49
N TYR A 107 -4.24 7.84 1.02
CA TYR A 107 -4.33 8.41 2.36
C TYR A 107 -3.99 7.39 3.44
N LEU A 108 -4.46 6.14 3.31
CA LEU A 108 -4.11 5.07 4.24
C LEU A 108 -2.60 4.79 4.19
N ALA A 109 -1.99 4.70 3.01
CA ALA A 109 -0.55 4.53 2.85
C ALA A 109 0.23 5.64 3.58
N TRP A 110 -0.20 6.89 3.43
CA TRP A 110 0.41 8.03 4.11
C TRP A 110 0.29 7.94 5.65
N VAL A 111 -0.92 7.68 6.17
CA VAL A 111 -1.16 7.55 7.62
C VAL A 111 -0.37 6.39 8.24
N PHE A 112 -0.30 5.25 7.56
CA PHE A 112 0.43 4.08 8.06
C PHE A 112 1.95 4.21 7.91
N ARG A 113 2.44 5.04 6.99
CA ARG A 113 3.88 5.33 6.86
C ARG A 113 4.43 6.11 8.05
N ASP A 114 3.65 7.03 8.61
CA ASP A 114 4.09 7.86 9.74
C ASP A 114 3.98 7.13 11.09
N LYS A 115 3.25 6.01 11.14
CA LYS A 115 3.10 5.17 12.35
C LYS A 115 4.06 3.97 12.41
N ALA A 116 4.87 3.74 11.38
CA ALA A 116 5.85 2.66 11.26
C ALA A 116 7.27 3.20 11.23
#